data_AF-A0AAF0ITD5-F1
#
_entry.id   AF-A0AAF0ITD5-F1
#
_cell.length_a   1.000
_cell.length_b   1.000
_cell.length_c   1.000
_cell.angle_alpha   90.00
_cell.angle_beta   90.00
_cell.angle_gamma   90.00
#
_symmetry.space_group_name_H-M   'P 1'
#
loop_
_entity.id
_entity.type
_entity.pdbx_description
1 polymer ?
#
loop_
_entity_poly.entity_id
_entity_poly.type
_entity_poly.pdbx_seq_one_letter_code
_entity_poly.pdbx_strand_id
1 'polypeptide(L)' 'MNYPHQFKNYEGLQMSSACDGASMMLELPVFADGHAYNIQHGEKPGAARAIYSADDNSLCAIVAHDSNDSNFHLCETY' A
#
# COMPACT_ATOMS: atom_id res chain seq x y z
N MET A 1 -4.65 -11.32 9.42
CA MET A 1 -5.01 -9.89 9.28
C MET A 1 -5.70 -9.72 7.94
N ASN A 2 -6.82 -9.01 7.91
CA ASN A 2 -7.62 -8.84 6.71
C ASN A 2 -7.22 -7.53 6.01
N TYR A 3 -7.19 -7.57 4.68
CA TYR A 3 -6.99 -6.39 3.85
C TYR A 3 -8.33 -5.81 3.39
N PRO A 4 -8.38 -4.50 3.07
CA PRO A 4 -7.33 -3.51 3.31
C PRO A 4 -7.19 -3.18 4.80
N HIS A 5 -6.02 -2.68 5.20
CA HIS A 5 -5.79 -2.22 6.58
C HIS A 5 -5.17 -0.83 6.60
N GLN A 6 -5.28 -0.18 7.76
CA GLN A 6 -4.77 1.16 7.94
C GLN A 6 -3.24 1.17 7.77
N PHE A 7 -2.77 1.99 6.82
CA PHE A 7 -1.37 2.29 6.64
C PHE A 7 -0.94 3.42 7.58
N LYS A 8 0.21 3.25 8.22
CA LYS A 8 0.86 4.28 9.03
C LYS A 8 2.28 4.45 8.53
N ASN A 9 2.59 5.65 8.06
CA ASN A 9 3.89 5.98 7.47
C ASN A 9 4.96 6.19 8.55
N TYR A 10 5.42 5.11 9.18
CA TYR A 10 6.43 5.17 10.24
C TYR A 10 7.83 5.43 9.68
N GLU A 11 8.07 5.05 8.43
CA GLU A 11 9.32 5.18 7.71
C GLU A 11 9.53 6.59 7.13
N GLY A 12 8.51 7.47 7.20
CA GLY A 12 8.60 8.83 6.67
C GLY A 12 8.72 8.89 5.15
N LEU A 13 8.11 7.92 4.46
CA LEU A 13 8.09 7.82 3.01
C LEU A 13 7.42 9.04 2.37
N GLN A 14 7.95 9.48 1.24
CA GLN A 14 7.35 10.55 0.44
C GLN A 14 6.09 10.03 -0.27
N MET A 15 4.93 10.49 0.18
CA MET A 15 3.64 10.20 -0.43
C MET A 15 3.30 11.24 -1.50
N SER A 16 2.46 10.86 -2.46
CA SER A 16 1.85 11.80 -3.39
C SER A 16 1.05 12.87 -2.64
N SER A 17 1.15 14.11 -3.10
CA SER A 17 0.40 15.25 -2.55
C SER A 17 -1.13 15.08 -2.67
N ALA A 18 -1.59 14.13 -3.50
CA ALA A 18 -2.99 13.73 -3.56
C ALA A 18 -3.52 13.23 -2.20
N CYS A 19 -2.64 12.85 -1.28
CA CYS A 19 -2.99 12.34 0.05
C CYS A 19 -2.64 13.27 1.22
N ASP A 20 -2.19 14.52 0.97
CA ASP A 20 -1.78 15.45 2.02
C ASP A 20 -2.90 15.77 3.04
N GLY A 21 -4.16 15.69 2.59
CA GLY A 21 -5.34 15.91 3.42
C GLY A 21 -6.10 14.65 3.83
N ALA A 22 -5.58 13.46 3.54
CA ALA A 22 -6.28 12.21 3.78
C ALA A 22 -6.50 12.00 5.30
N SER A 23 -7.74 11.72 5.69
CA SER A 23 -8.11 11.38 7.07
C SER A 23 -7.49 10.06 7.51
N MET A 24 -7.28 9.16 6.55
CA MET A 24 -6.66 7.85 6.72
C MET A 24 -6.09 7.36 5.39
N MET A 25 -4.95 6.68 5.45
CA MET A 25 -4.43 5.89 4.34
C MET A 25 -4.65 4.40 4.61
N LEU A 26 -4.92 3.66 3.55
CA LEU A 26 -5.09 2.21 3.55
C LEU A 26 -4.00 1.57 2.68
N GLU A 27 -3.59 0.37 3.05
CA GLU A 27 -2.72 -0.48 2.24
C GLU A 27 -3.49 -1.70 1.69
N LEU A 28 -3.23 -2.05 0.43
CA LEU A 28 -3.80 -3.21 -0.24
C LEU A 28 -2.72 -3.94 -1.07
N PRO A 29 -2.67 -5.28 -1.08
CA PRO A 29 -1.71 -6.04 -1.88
C PRO A 29 -1.92 -5.78 -3.37
N VAL A 30 -0.82 -5.62 -4.09
CA VAL A 30 -0.81 -5.45 -5.55
C VAL A 30 0.22 -6.39 -6.18
N PHE A 31 -0.06 -6.81 -7.41
CA PHE A 31 0.71 -7.82 -8.11
C PHE A 31 1.13 -7.32 -9.49
N ALA A 32 2.29 -7.79 -9.95
CA ALA A 32 2.88 -7.33 -11.22
C ALA A 32 2.05 -7.72 -12.46
N ASP A 33 1.26 -8.78 -12.38
CA ASP A 33 0.31 -9.21 -13.41
C ASP A 33 -1.04 -8.48 -13.33
N GLY A 34 -1.21 -7.61 -12.33
CA GLY A 34 -2.39 -6.76 -12.16
C GLY A 34 -3.64 -7.47 -11.65
N HIS A 35 -3.56 -8.74 -11.21
CA HIS A 35 -4.73 -9.37 -10.62
C HIS A 35 -5.11 -8.71 -9.28
N ALA A 36 -6.41 -8.69 -8.98
CA ALA A 36 -6.91 -8.12 -7.73
C ALA A 36 -6.69 -9.10 -6.57
N TYR A 37 -6.31 -8.57 -5.41
CA TYR A 37 -6.19 -9.37 -4.19
C TYR A 37 -7.51 -10.02 -3.82
N ASN A 38 -7.51 -11.33 -3.56
CA ASN A 38 -8.69 -12.08 -3.15
C ASN A 38 -9.06 -11.79 -1.70
N ILE A 39 -9.83 -10.72 -1.47
CA ILE A 39 -10.28 -10.32 -0.13
C ILE A 39 -11.21 -11.37 0.51
N GLN A 40 -12.04 -12.06 -0.27
CA GLN A 40 -13.05 -13.00 0.26
C GLN A 40 -12.44 -14.25 0.88
N HIS A 41 -11.44 -14.83 0.22
CA HIS A 41 -10.81 -16.07 0.65
C HIS A 41 -9.42 -15.87 1.24
N GLY A 42 -8.86 -14.67 1.08
CA GLY A 42 -7.46 -14.39 1.35
C GLY A 42 -6.55 -15.04 0.30
N GLU A 43 -5.40 -14.42 0.06
CA GLU A 43 -4.30 -15.07 -0.65
C GLU A 43 -2.97 -14.59 -0.09
N LYS A 44 -1.85 -15.10 -0.60
CA LYS A 44 -0.54 -14.61 -0.19
C LYS A 44 -0.39 -13.18 -0.72
N PRO A 45 -0.26 -12.15 0.13
CA PRO A 45 -0.29 -10.76 -0.31
C PRO A 45 0.97 -10.32 -1.06
N GLY A 46 2.00 -11.15 -1.16
CA GLY A 46 3.29 -10.75 -1.71
C GLY A 46 3.91 -9.55 -0.95
N ALA A 47 4.91 -8.92 -1.56
CA ALA A 47 5.67 -7.83 -0.93
C ALA A 47 5.06 -6.44 -1.17
N ALA A 48 4.42 -6.22 -2.32
CA ALA A 48 4.01 -4.88 -2.76
C ALA A 48 2.61 -4.48 -2.26
N ARG A 49 2.44 -3.21 -1.92
CA ARG A 49 1.19 -2.60 -1.49
C ARG A 49 0.92 -1.32 -2.26
N ALA A 50 -0.34 -1.11 -2.63
CA ALA A 50 -0.83 0.22 -2.97
C ALA A 50 -1.28 0.93 -1.69
N ILE A 51 -0.77 2.13 -1.48
CA ILE A 51 -1.21 3.03 -0.42
C ILE A 51 -2.17 4.04 -1.02
N TYR A 52 -3.37 4.15 -0.46
CA TYR A 52 -4.41 5.02 -1.00
C TYR A 52 -5.22 5.69 0.11
N SER A 53 -5.79 6.86 -0.21
CA SER A 53 -6.66 7.62 0.69
C SER A 53 -7.99 6.89 0.91
N ALA A 54 -8.42 6.76 2.16
CA ALA A 54 -9.73 6.17 2.49
C ALA A 54 -10.90 7.09 2.12
N ASP A 55 -10.65 8.38 1.94
CA ASP A 55 -11.70 9.39 1.70
C ASP A 55 -12.19 9.38 0.24
N ASP A 56 -11.26 9.24 -0.70
CA ASP A 56 -11.51 9.40 -2.13
C ASP A 56 -10.83 8.33 -3.02
N ASN A 57 -10.08 7.39 -2.42
CA ASN A 57 -9.30 6.37 -3.11
C ASN A 57 -8.15 6.91 -3.98
N SER A 58 -7.71 8.16 -3.76
CA SER A 58 -6.51 8.70 -4.39
C SER A 58 -5.29 7.85 -4.07
N LEU A 59 -4.49 7.51 -5.09
CA LEU A 59 -3.26 6.75 -4.92
C LEU A 59 -2.17 7.64 -4.30
N CYS A 60 -1.64 7.22 -3.17
CA CYS A 60 -0.59 7.92 -2.43
C CYS A 60 0.80 7.43 -2.86
N ALA A 61 1.01 6.12 -2.89
CA ALA A 61 2.28 5.51 -3.25
C ALA A 61 2.11 4.02 -3.59
N ILE A 62 3.10 3.44 -4.26
CA ILE A 62 3.33 2.00 -4.26
C ILE A 62 4.57 1.74 -3.41
N VAL A 63 4.43 0.83 -2.46
CA VAL A 63 5.52 0.46 -1.54
C VAL A 63 5.73 -1.06 -1.57
N ALA A 64 6.90 -1.51 -1.14
CA ALA A 64 7.16 -2.92 -0.96
C ALA A 64 7.96 -3.18 0.32
N HIS A 65 7.72 -4.35 0.92
CA HIS A 65 8.61 -4.87 1.95
C HIS A 65 9.93 -5.33 1.36
N ASP A 66 11.02 -5.07 2.08
CA ASP A 66 12.30 -5.72 1.83
C ASP A 66 12.25 -7.18 2.32
N SER A 67 13.08 -8.05 1.73
CA SER A 67 13.04 -9.49 1.97
C SER A 67 13.33 -9.94 3.42
N ASN A 68 13.76 -9.03 4.30
CA ASN A 68 14.25 -9.35 5.64
C ASN A 68 13.63 -8.52 6.78
N ASP A 69 12.67 -7.63 6.53
CA ASP A 69 12.01 -6.89 7.61
C ASP A 69 10.52 -6.56 7.33
N SER A 70 9.91 -5.87 8.28
CA SER A 70 8.52 -5.39 8.20
C SER A 70 8.40 -3.95 7.72
N ASN A 71 9.50 -3.31 7.30
CA ASN A 71 9.51 -1.92 6.86
C ASN A 71 9.08 -1.83 5.39
N PHE A 72 8.56 -0.67 5.00
CA PHE A 72 8.21 -0.36 3.63
C PHE A 72 9.24 0.55 2.96
N HIS A 73 9.48 0.30 1.67
CA HIS A 73 10.25 1.16 0.78
C HIS A 73 9.39 1.62 -0.39
N LEU A 74 9.59 2.86 -0.84
CA LEU A 74 8.95 3.36 -2.06
C LEU A 74 9.45 2.57 -3.26
N CYS A 75 8.53 2.09 -4.10
CA CYS A 75 8.90 1.60 -5.41
C CYS A 75 9.25 2.81 -6.29
N GLU A 76 10.48 2.86 -6.82
CA GLU A 76 10.85 3.85 -7.81
C GLU A 76 10.09 3.60 -9.12
N THR A 77 9.37 4.61 -9.60
CA THR A 77 8.95 4.66 -11.01
C THR A 77 10.13 5.17 -11.84
N TYR A 78 10.77 4.26 -12.60
CA TYR A 78 11.77 4.62 -13.62
C TYR A 78 11.11 5.28 -14.84
#